data_AF-A0A820CN28-F1
#
_entry.id   AF-A0A820CN28-F1
#
_cell.length_a   1.000
_cell.length_b   1.000
_cell.length_c   1.000
_cell.angle_alpha   90.00
_cell.angle_beta   90.00
_cell.angle_gamma   90.00
#
_symmetry.space_group_name_H-M   'P 1'
#
loop_
_entity.id
_entity.type
_entity.pdbx_description
1 polymer ?
#
loop_
_entity_poly.entity_id
_entity_poly.type
_entity_poly.pdbx_seq_one_letter_code
_entity_poly.pdbx_strand_id
1 'polypeptide(L)'
;MANNSTFENHPLANASLWTVPEYSVVPSDRTMLPSNNDQNLPTYDTCTNPSASNINDLPPNYFDISVVPNGAVLYNIDVTPYTEASTVEIERDEKRVLSFNSLIDKNPDQLWLYFMTYLNEKPQVKIIIRGYQHKFIMAHETYYDTNGDLQTCMHDKIDEVTDFRCSIDLSSYTSERWWRVAVMPSEEAIETGEIVTLRDALEQYTLSNKKVKEIIMEKQIYGWHLVELQSQLIRIVRSTGYPNPISV
;
A
#
# COMPACT_ATOMS: atom_id res chain seq x y z
N MET A 1 -21.12 -17.34 66.73
CA MET A 1 -20.02 -16.45 66.30
C MET A 1 -20.24 -16.15 64.83
N ALA A 2 -20.74 -14.94 64.57
CA ALA A 2 -21.01 -14.43 63.24
C ALA A 2 -19.72 -13.82 62.68
N ASN A 3 -19.44 -14.02 61.40
CA ASN A 3 -18.55 -13.16 60.62
C ASN A 3 -19.17 -12.95 59.24
N ASN A 4 -19.78 -11.78 59.09
CA ASN A 4 -20.19 -11.18 57.83
C ASN A 4 -18.94 -10.70 57.08
N SER A 5 -18.77 -11.08 55.81
CA SER A 5 -17.91 -10.36 54.87
C SER A 5 -18.76 -9.86 53.72
N THR A 6 -19.03 -8.57 53.77
CA THR A 6 -19.79 -7.77 52.82
C THR A 6 -19.03 -7.67 51.50
N PHE A 7 -19.65 -8.12 50.41
CA PHE A 7 -19.19 -7.86 49.04
C PHE A 7 -19.62 -6.44 48.66
N GLU A 8 -18.67 -5.54 48.47
CA GLU A 8 -18.91 -4.22 47.87
C GLU A 8 -19.00 -4.36 46.34
N ASN A 9 -20.20 -4.10 45.81
CA ASN A 9 -20.47 -3.94 44.39
C ASN A 9 -20.10 -2.51 43.98
N HIS A 10 -19.09 -2.35 43.11
CA HIS A 10 -18.86 -1.11 42.40
C HIS A 10 -19.78 -1.02 41.16
N PRO A 11 -20.50 0.11 40.95
CA PRO A 11 -21.28 0.32 39.74
C PRO A 11 -20.39 0.75 38.56
N LEU A 12 -20.54 0.05 37.44
CA LEU A 12 -20.04 0.44 36.12
C LEU A 12 -20.72 1.74 35.67
N ALA A 13 -19.93 2.79 35.48
CA ALA A 13 -20.41 4.06 34.94
C ALA A 13 -20.05 4.19 33.46
N ASN A 14 -21.10 4.40 32.66
CA ASN A 14 -21.18 5.17 31.42
C ASN A 14 -20.35 4.71 30.20
N ALA A 15 -20.95 3.77 29.45
CA ALA A 15 -20.74 3.68 28.01
C ALA A 15 -21.45 4.85 27.32
N SER A 16 -20.68 5.81 26.82
CA SER A 16 -21.17 6.87 25.94
C SER A 16 -21.50 6.27 24.57
N LEU A 17 -22.80 6.17 24.27
CA LEU A 17 -23.35 5.87 22.95
C LEU A 17 -22.89 6.94 21.95
N TRP A 18 -21.98 6.57 21.05
CA TRP A 18 -21.76 7.34 19.82
C TRP A 18 -22.89 7.02 18.85
N THR A 19 -23.87 7.92 18.77
CA THR A 19 -24.89 7.95 17.71
C THR A 19 -24.22 8.21 16.36
N VAL A 20 -24.37 7.25 15.45
CA VAL A 20 -24.03 7.40 14.02
C VAL A 20 -25.13 8.25 13.36
N PRO A 21 -24.80 9.27 12.55
CA PRO A 21 -25.82 9.97 11.78
C PRO A 21 -26.41 9.05 10.70
N GLU A 22 -27.73 8.90 10.70
CA GLU A 22 -28.50 8.27 9.62
C GLU A 22 -28.32 9.06 8.32
N TYR A 23 -27.71 8.44 7.31
CA TYR A 23 -27.78 8.93 5.94
C TYR A 23 -29.05 8.39 5.29
N SER A 24 -30.03 9.27 5.06
CA SER A 24 -31.21 8.95 4.25
C SER A 24 -30.81 8.83 2.77
N VAL A 25 -30.90 7.63 2.21
CA VAL A 25 -30.81 7.41 0.77
C VAL A 25 -32.14 7.84 0.14
N VAL A 26 -32.13 8.93 -0.61
CA VAL A 26 -33.26 9.31 -1.47
C VAL A 26 -33.10 8.59 -2.81
N PRO A 27 -34.17 7.98 -3.39
CA PRO A 27 -34.05 7.21 -4.64
C PRO A 27 -33.73 8.11 -5.84
N SER A 28 -32.87 7.60 -6.71
CA SER A 28 -32.56 8.18 -8.03
C SER A 28 -33.82 8.27 -8.89
N ASP A 29 -34.23 9.48 -9.24
CA ASP A 29 -35.12 9.71 -10.37
C ASP A 29 -34.31 10.19 -11.58
N ARG A 30 -34.37 9.36 -12.63
CA ARG A 30 -33.90 9.69 -13.97
C ARG A 30 -34.81 10.76 -14.55
N THR A 31 -34.27 11.94 -14.84
CA THR A 31 -34.87 12.82 -15.85
C THR A 31 -33.81 13.40 -16.78
N MET A 32 -34.22 13.50 -18.03
CA MET A 32 -33.43 13.77 -19.23
C MET A 32 -32.74 15.14 -19.23
N LEU A 33 -31.65 15.21 -20.00
CA LEU A 33 -30.94 16.41 -20.43
C LEU A 33 -31.87 17.55 -20.89
N PRO A 34 -31.41 18.80 -20.70
CA PRO A 34 -31.40 19.71 -21.82
C PRO A 34 -30.02 20.33 -22.08
N SER A 35 -29.84 20.62 -23.36
CA SER A 35 -28.66 21.18 -24.03
C SER A 35 -28.40 22.64 -23.65
N ASN A 36 -27.10 22.97 -23.60
CA ASN A 36 -26.45 24.29 -23.78
C ASN A 36 -26.79 25.41 -22.79
N ASN A 37 -25.77 25.82 -22.02
CA ASN A 37 -25.18 27.15 -22.19
C ASN A 37 -23.84 27.28 -21.46
N ASP A 38 -22.93 27.97 -22.14
CA ASP A 38 -21.58 28.36 -21.71
C ASP A 38 -21.56 29.00 -20.31
N GLN A 39 -20.70 28.48 -19.44
CA GLN A 39 -20.07 29.23 -18.34
C GLN A 39 -18.90 28.43 -17.72
N ASN A 40 -17.67 28.84 -18.07
CA ASN A 40 -16.41 28.69 -17.33
C ASN A 40 -16.12 27.33 -16.66
N LEU A 41 -15.50 26.41 -17.42
CA LEU A 41 -14.61 25.40 -16.81
C LEU A 41 -13.31 26.08 -16.35
N PRO A 42 -12.74 25.72 -15.19
CA PRO A 42 -11.38 26.12 -14.86
C PRO A 42 -10.43 25.49 -15.88
N THR A 43 -9.70 26.34 -16.60
CA THR A 43 -8.56 25.97 -17.43
C THR A 43 -7.49 25.35 -16.52
N TYR A 44 -7.39 24.02 -16.52
CA TYR A 44 -6.16 23.35 -16.10
C TYR A 44 -5.17 23.41 -17.26
N ASP A 45 -4.74 24.63 -17.59
CA ASP A 45 -3.64 24.86 -18.52
C ASP A 45 -2.33 24.45 -17.84
N THR A 46 -1.65 23.52 -18.51
CA THR A 46 -0.19 23.34 -18.52
C THR A 46 0.50 23.26 -17.16
N CYS A 47 0.86 22.04 -16.74
CA CYS A 47 1.98 21.83 -15.84
C CYS A 47 3.27 22.28 -16.55
N THR A 48 3.62 23.55 -16.41
CA THR A 48 5.01 23.99 -16.54
C THR A 48 5.82 23.29 -15.45
N ASN A 49 6.93 22.67 -15.85
CA ASN A 49 7.90 22.07 -14.94
C ASN A 49 8.17 23.02 -13.78
N PRO A 50 7.90 22.64 -12.51
CA PRO A 50 8.30 23.48 -11.40
C PRO A 50 9.82 23.52 -11.39
N SER A 51 10.36 24.73 -11.50
CA SER A 51 11.77 24.97 -11.30
C SER A 51 12.16 24.38 -9.95
N ALA A 52 13.12 23.46 -9.95
CA ALA A 52 13.60 22.78 -8.76
C ALA A 52 14.17 23.80 -7.75
N SER A 53 13.40 24.10 -6.71
CA SER A 53 13.86 24.87 -5.57
C SER A 53 13.22 24.38 -4.28
N ASN A 54 13.42 23.10 -3.96
CA ASN A 54 13.51 22.59 -2.58
C ASN A 54 14.10 21.16 -2.62
N ILE A 55 15.33 21.01 -2.18
CA ILE A 55 16.16 19.78 -2.29
C ILE A 55 15.73 18.71 -1.26
N ASN A 56 14.72 18.96 -0.42
CA ASN A 56 14.36 18.05 0.68
C ASN A 56 13.10 17.22 0.47
N ASP A 57 12.41 17.33 -0.67
CA ASP A 57 11.23 16.52 -1.01
C ASP A 57 11.49 15.62 -2.23
N LEU A 58 12.70 15.06 -2.31
CA LEU A 58 12.94 13.98 -3.27
C LEU A 58 12.21 12.72 -2.77
N PRO A 59 11.42 12.05 -3.63
CA PRO A 59 10.89 10.74 -3.29
C PRO A 59 12.05 9.80 -2.90
N PRO A 60 11.80 8.75 -2.10
CA PRO A 60 12.85 7.84 -1.65
C PRO A 60 13.77 7.40 -2.80
N ASN A 61 15.08 7.41 -2.54
CA ASN A 61 16.20 7.23 -3.48
C ASN A 61 16.17 5.94 -4.34
N TYR A 62 15.20 5.05 -4.15
CA TYR A 62 15.08 3.82 -4.93
C TYR A 62 14.19 3.94 -6.18
N PHE A 63 13.49 5.07 -6.39
CA PHE A 63 12.80 5.39 -7.66
C PHE A 63 12.88 6.88 -7.98
N ASP A 64 14.07 7.36 -8.31
CA ASP A 64 14.21 8.66 -8.97
C ASP A 64 13.71 8.54 -10.42
N ILE A 65 12.40 8.73 -10.62
CA ILE A 65 11.79 8.76 -11.96
C ILE A 65 12.34 9.88 -12.86
N SER A 66 13.15 10.80 -12.35
CA SER A 66 13.86 11.76 -13.21
C SER A 66 14.86 11.07 -14.14
N VAL A 67 15.27 9.83 -13.82
CA VAL A 67 16.13 9.00 -14.67
C VAL A 67 15.35 8.33 -15.81
N VAL A 68 14.01 8.31 -15.76
CA VAL A 68 13.18 7.71 -16.81
C VAL A 68 13.04 8.70 -17.96
N PRO A 69 13.46 8.37 -19.18
CA PRO A 69 13.27 9.25 -20.33
C PRO A 69 11.78 9.51 -20.59
N ASN A 70 11.42 10.74 -20.98
CA ASN A 70 10.01 11.10 -21.24
C ASN A 70 9.30 10.19 -22.26
N GLY A 71 10.04 9.56 -23.18
CA GLY A 71 9.50 8.61 -24.16
C GLY A 71 9.27 7.19 -23.62
N ALA A 72 9.74 6.86 -22.42
CA ALA A 72 9.57 5.55 -21.77
C ALA A 72 8.35 5.51 -20.83
N VAL A 73 7.58 6.60 -20.76
CA VAL A 73 6.39 6.73 -19.91
C VAL A 73 5.13 6.53 -20.73
N LEU A 74 4.30 5.58 -20.30
CA LEU A 74 2.96 5.36 -20.81
C LEU A 74 1.95 6.07 -19.89
N TYR A 75 1.08 6.92 -20.43
CA TYR A 75 0.00 7.53 -19.66
C TYR A 75 -1.32 6.79 -19.86
N ASN A 76 -2.17 6.81 -18.84
CA ASN A 76 -3.49 6.17 -18.91
C ASN A 76 -4.36 6.72 -20.05
N ILE A 77 -4.24 8.01 -20.34
CA ILE A 77 -5.00 8.67 -21.41
C ILE A 77 -4.60 8.20 -22.81
N ASP A 78 -3.39 7.68 -22.97
CA ASP A 78 -2.86 7.21 -24.26
C ASP A 78 -3.21 5.74 -24.53
N VAL A 79 -3.74 5.02 -23.53
CA VAL A 79 -4.12 3.62 -23.68
C VAL A 79 -5.54 3.51 -24.23
N THR A 80 -5.66 2.87 -25.39
CA THR A 80 -6.98 2.55 -25.96
C THR A 80 -7.73 1.60 -25.01
N PRO A 81 -9.02 1.86 -24.71
CA PRO A 81 -9.81 0.95 -23.88
C PRO A 81 -9.80 -0.45 -24.49
N TYR A 82 -9.33 -1.43 -23.73
CA TYR A 82 -9.37 -2.83 -24.11
C TYR A 82 -10.55 -3.51 -23.40
N THR A 83 -11.27 -4.36 -24.11
CA THR A 83 -12.50 -4.99 -23.61
C THR A 83 -12.27 -6.37 -22.99
N GLU A 84 -11.09 -6.95 -23.21
CA GLU A 84 -10.78 -8.32 -22.80
C GLU A 84 -9.89 -8.32 -21.55
N ALA A 85 -10.36 -8.94 -20.48
CA ALA A 85 -9.52 -9.20 -19.31
C ALA A 85 -8.55 -10.36 -19.60
N SER A 86 -7.39 -10.33 -18.95
CA SER A 86 -6.46 -11.45 -19.00
C SER A 86 -7.10 -12.73 -18.46
N THR A 87 -6.94 -13.84 -19.19
CA THR A 87 -7.41 -15.19 -18.79
C THR A 87 -6.31 -16.02 -18.14
N VAL A 88 -5.18 -15.39 -17.86
CA VAL A 88 -3.97 -16.03 -17.33
C VAL A 88 -4.19 -16.46 -15.88
N GLU A 89 -3.88 -17.72 -15.60
CA GLU A 89 -3.89 -18.26 -14.24
C GLU A 89 -2.88 -17.53 -13.34
N ILE A 90 -3.32 -17.22 -12.12
CA ILE A 90 -2.53 -16.51 -11.12
C ILE A 90 -2.56 -17.19 -9.76
N GLU A 91 -1.48 -16.98 -9.03
CA GLU A 91 -1.39 -17.18 -7.59
C GLU A 91 -1.34 -15.79 -6.93
N ARG A 92 -2.20 -15.55 -5.93
CA ARG A 92 -2.29 -14.26 -5.24
C ARG A 92 -2.10 -14.46 -3.74
N ASP A 93 -1.25 -13.62 -3.14
CA ASP A 93 -1.18 -13.41 -1.71
C ASP A 93 -1.52 -11.95 -1.36
N GLU A 94 -1.42 -11.56 -0.07
CA GLU A 94 -1.72 -10.20 0.38
C GLU A 94 -0.82 -9.11 -0.24
N LYS A 95 0.33 -9.47 -0.78
CA LYS A 95 1.39 -8.54 -1.21
C LYS A 95 1.73 -8.67 -2.70
N ARG A 96 1.42 -9.79 -3.34
CA ARG A 96 1.94 -10.16 -4.66
C ARG A 96 0.90 -10.91 -5.48
N VAL A 97 0.99 -10.71 -6.79
CA VAL A 97 0.29 -11.48 -7.81
C VAL A 97 1.35 -12.11 -8.69
N LEU A 98 1.36 -13.44 -8.76
CA LEU A 98 2.33 -14.23 -9.51
C LEU A 98 1.62 -15.01 -10.61
N SER A 99 2.31 -15.22 -11.71
CA SER A 99 1.88 -16.15 -12.76
C SER A 99 3.08 -16.91 -13.29
N PHE A 100 2.85 -18.20 -13.53
CA PHE A 100 3.81 -19.11 -14.17
C PHE A 100 3.27 -19.64 -15.51
N ASN A 101 2.29 -18.95 -16.09
CA ASN A 101 1.59 -19.42 -17.27
C ASN A 101 2.43 -19.23 -18.54
N SER A 102 2.69 -20.32 -19.25
CA SER A 102 3.50 -20.28 -20.47
C SER A 102 2.95 -19.41 -21.62
N LEU A 103 1.67 -19.00 -21.56
CA LEU A 103 1.07 -18.09 -22.55
C LEU A 103 1.73 -16.71 -22.52
N ILE A 104 2.02 -16.18 -21.33
CA ILE A 104 2.65 -14.86 -21.16
C ILE A 104 4.15 -14.88 -21.44
N ASP A 105 4.79 -16.06 -21.40
CA ASP A 105 6.22 -16.22 -21.69
C ASP A 105 6.57 -16.04 -23.16
N LYS A 106 5.60 -16.28 -24.06
CA LYS A 106 5.81 -16.38 -25.51
C LYS A 106 5.01 -15.36 -26.32
N ASN A 107 3.97 -14.77 -25.73
CA ASN A 107 3.09 -13.85 -26.43
C ASN A 107 3.09 -12.47 -25.75
N PRO A 108 3.70 -11.45 -26.37
CA PRO A 108 3.80 -10.12 -25.78
C PRO A 108 2.43 -9.43 -25.64
N ASP A 109 1.44 -9.80 -26.43
CA ASP A 109 0.08 -9.24 -26.34
C ASP A 109 -0.68 -9.82 -25.15
N GLN A 110 -0.49 -11.12 -24.87
CA GLN A 110 -1.06 -11.74 -23.67
C GLN A 110 -0.39 -11.20 -22.40
N LEU A 111 0.93 -10.99 -22.44
CA LEU A 111 1.67 -10.36 -21.35
C LEU A 111 1.24 -8.90 -21.14
N TRP A 112 0.96 -8.16 -22.22
CA TRP A 112 0.38 -6.83 -22.14
C TRP A 112 -1.00 -6.84 -21.49
N LEU A 113 -1.91 -7.71 -21.94
CA LEU A 113 -3.25 -7.85 -21.36
C LEU A 113 -3.20 -8.24 -19.88
N TYR A 114 -2.28 -9.14 -19.51
CA TYR A 114 -1.98 -9.49 -18.12
C TYR A 114 -1.66 -8.23 -17.32
N PHE A 115 -0.64 -7.47 -17.71
CA PHE A 115 -0.25 -6.27 -16.98
C PHE A 115 -1.34 -5.22 -16.93
N MET A 116 -2.00 -4.95 -18.05
CA MET A 116 -3.07 -3.95 -18.08
C MET A 116 -4.24 -4.34 -17.18
N THR A 117 -4.61 -5.63 -17.14
CA THR A 117 -5.69 -6.14 -16.27
C THR A 117 -5.36 -5.85 -14.81
N TYR A 118 -4.16 -6.22 -14.37
CA TYR A 118 -3.75 -6.00 -12.97
C TYR A 118 -3.44 -4.55 -12.67
N LEU A 119 -2.96 -3.76 -13.63
CA LEU A 119 -2.72 -2.33 -13.46
C LEU A 119 -4.02 -1.56 -13.21
N ASN A 120 -5.12 -1.98 -13.85
CA ASN A 120 -6.46 -1.43 -13.63
C ASN A 120 -7.11 -1.90 -12.31
N GLU A 121 -6.54 -2.88 -11.61
CA GLU A 121 -7.00 -3.18 -10.25
C GLU A 121 -6.66 -2.03 -9.31
N LYS A 122 -7.68 -1.52 -8.63
CA LYS A 122 -7.55 -0.47 -7.63
C LYS A 122 -6.58 -0.92 -6.52
N PRO A 123 -5.53 -0.14 -6.20
CA PRO A 123 -4.63 -0.50 -5.12
C PRO A 123 -5.36 -0.44 -3.78
N GLN A 124 -5.16 -1.48 -2.98
CA GLN A 124 -5.63 -1.53 -1.59
C GLN A 124 -4.59 -0.90 -0.67
N VAL A 125 -5.04 0.02 0.19
CA VAL A 125 -4.18 0.71 1.14
C VAL A 125 -4.73 0.56 2.52
N LYS A 126 -3.90 0.04 3.41
CA LYS A 126 -4.25 -0.16 4.80
C LYS A 126 -3.13 0.36 5.69
N ILE A 127 -3.47 1.27 6.59
CA ILE A 127 -2.56 1.69 7.65
C ILE A 127 -2.84 0.82 8.86
N ILE A 128 -1.80 0.19 9.37
CA ILE A 128 -1.87 -0.61 10.60
C ILE A 128 -1.17 0.19 11.69
N ILE A 129 -1.93 0.58 12.72
CA ILE A 129 -1.40 1.29 13.87
C ILE A 129 -1.28 0.28 15.00
N ARG A 130 -0.09 0.21 15.60
CA ARG A 130 0.22 -0.71 16.69
C ARG A 130 0.90 0.04 17.82
N GLY A 131 0.30 -0.01 19.01
CA GLY A 131 0.97 0.36 20.27
C GLY A 131 1.42 -0.90 20.98
N TYR A 132 2.69 -0.97 21.35
CA TYR A 132 3.25 -2.09 22.10
C TYR A 132 4.25 -1.61 23.14
N GLN A 133 4.44 -2.45 24.15
CA GLN A 133 5.41 -2.25 25.21
C GLN A 133 6.26 -3.50 25.38
N HIS A 134 7.54 -3.32 25.69
CA HIS A 134 8.40 -4.40 26.10
C HIS A 134 8.27 -4.61 27.61
N LYS A 135 7.94 -5.83 28.01
CA LYS A 135 7.95 -6.24 29.42
C LYS A 135 9.12 -7.18 29.66
N PHE A 136 9.82 -6.96 30.77
CA PHE A 136 10.78 -7.92 31.28
C PHE A 136 9.98 -9.00 32.01
N ILE A 137 10.00 -10.20 31.45
CA ILE A 137 9.40 -11.38 32.06
C ILE A 137 10.55 -12.29 32.45
N MET A 138 10.48 -12.78 33.68
CA MET A 138 11.44 -13.74 34.18
C MET A 138 11.03 -15.12 33.64
N ALA A 139 11.86 -15.71 32.77
CA ALA A 139 11.58 -16.99 32.15
C ALA A 139 12.31 -18.12 32.89
N HIS A 140 11.65 -19.27 33.00
CA HIS A 140 12.24 -20.50 33.52
C HIS A 140 12.52 -21.42 32.35
N GLU A 141 13.79 -21.73 32.11
CA GLU A 141 14.18 -22.79 31.20
C GLU A 141 14.76 -23.95 31.99
N THR A 142 14.23 -25.14 31.71
CA THR A 142 14.74 -26.41 32.23
C THR A 142 15.56 -27.10 31.16
N TYR A 143 16.81 -27.43 31.48
CA TYR A 143 17.69 -28.22 30.62
C TYR A 143 18.36 -29.31 31.43
N TYR A 144 18.73 -30.41 30.78
CA TYR A 144 19.55 -31.44 31.38
C TYR A 144 21.02 -31.03 31.25
N ASP A 145 21.75 -31.03 32.36
CA ASP A 145 23.19 -30.80 32.32
C ASP A 145 23.93 -32.02 31.76
N THR A 146 25.25 -31.90 31.62
CA THR A 146 26.12 -32.97 31.11
C THR A 146 26.10 -34.24 31.97
N ASN A 147 25.58 -34.17 33.20
CA ASN A 147 25.45 -35.29 34.11
C ASN A 147 24.04 -35.93 34.07
N GLY A 148 23.13 -35.38 33.27
CA GLY A 148 21.75 -35.85 33.15
C GLY A 148 20.82 -35.34 34.25
N ASP A 149 21.27 -34.40 35.07
CA ASP A 149 20.45 -33.78 36.10
C ASP A 149 19.64 -32.62 35.51
N LEU A 150 18.37 -32.50 35.92
CA LEU A 150 17.48 -31.44 35.49
C LEU A 150 17.84 -30.14 36.21
N GLN A 151 18.35 -29.16 35.47
CA GLN A 151 18.64 -27.82 35.98
C GLN A 151 17.57 -26.84 35.53
N THR A 152 17.20 -25.92 36.41
CA THR A 152 16.32 -24.79 36.08
C THR A 152 17.14 -23.51 36.14
N CYS A 153 17.23 -22.80 35.01
CA CYS A 153 17.85 -21.48 34.95
C CYS A 153 16.78 -20.40 34.82
N MET A 154 16.99 -19.30 35.53
CA MET A 154 16.17 -18.10 35.46
C MET A 154 16.95 -17.05 34.66
N HIS A 155 16.34 -16.56 33.59
CA HIS A 155 16.92 -15.47 32.82
C HIS A 155 15.84 -14.44 32.47
N ASP A 156 16.28 -13.19 32.33
CA ASP A 156 15.40 -12.12 31.90
C ASP A 156 15.10 -12.29 30.41
N LYS A 157 13.80 -12.37 30.09
CA LYS A 157 13.30 -12.39 28.72
C LYS A 157 12.54 -11.09 28.47
N ILE A 158 12.86 -10.42 27.38
CA ILE A 158 12.06 -9.29 26.90
C ILE A 158 10.92 -9.86 26.07
N ASP A 159 9.68 -9.54 26.45
CA ASP A 159 8.47 -9.92 25.73
C ASP A 159 7.72 -8.70 25.25
N GLU A 160 7.22 -8.74 24.01
CA GLU A 160 6.50 -7.64 23.39
C GLU A 160 4.99 -7.81 23.62
N VAL A 161 4.41 -6.95 24.46
CA VAL A 161 2.97 -6.95 24.73
C VAL A 161 2.32 -5.88 23.89
N THR A 162 1.36 -6.26 23.04
CA THR A 162 0.58 -5.31 22.22
C THR A 162 -0.55 -4.74 23.06
N ASP A 163 -0.52 -3.42 23.27
CA ASP A 163 -1.56 -2.72 24.04
C ASP A 163 -2.78 -2.44 23.17
N PHE A 164 -2.55 -2.06 21.91
CA PHE A 164 -3.61 -1.89 20.92
C PHE A 164 -3.12 -2.14 19.51
N ARG A 165 -4.04 -2.58 18.66
CA ARG A 165 -3.84 -2.73 17.22
C ARG A 165 -5.11 -2.32 16.52
N CYS A 166 -5.05 -1.32 15.66
CA CYS A 166 -6.16 -0.95 14.80
C CYS A 166 -5.67 -0.82 13.36
N SER A 167 -6.62 -0.83 12.44
CA SER A 167 -6.31 -0.63 11.04
C SER A 167 -7.31 0.31 10.39
N ILE A 168 -6.78 1.22 9.58
CA ILE A 168 -7.57 2.17 8.79
C ILE A 168 -7.42 1.77 7.33
N ASP A 169 -8.54 1.46 6.69
CA ASP A 169 -8.59 1.24 5.25
C ASP A 169 -8.70 2.60 4.56
N LEU A 170 -7.73 2.89 3.69
CA LEU A 170 -7.65 4.12 2.92
C LEU A 170 -7.75 3.86 1.42
N SER A 171 -8.16 2.65 1.03
CA SER A 171 -8.38 2.28 -0.37
C SER A 171 -9.45 3.14 -1.04
N SER A 172 -10.34 3.81 -0.29
CA SER A 172 -11.29 4.78 -0.85
C SER A 172 -10.61 6.06 -1.37
N TYR A 173 -9.45 6.42 -0.82
CA TYR A 173 -8.69 7.61 -1.19
C TYR A 173 -7.68 7.36 -2.31
N THR A 174 -7.60 6.13 -2.81
CA THR A 174 -6.82 5.83 -4.01
C THR A 174 -7.66 6.04 -5.26
N SER A 175 -7.02 6.55 -6.32
CA SER A 175 -7.64 6.65 -7.63
C SER A 175 -8.03 5.26 -8.13
N GLU A 176 -9.19 5.16 -8.77
CA GLU A 176 -9.62 3.93 -9.45
C GLU A 176 -8.79 3.62 -10.69
N ARG A 177 -8.12 4.64 -11.23
CA ARG A 177 -7.26 4.52 -12.41
C ARG A 177 -5.82 4.84 -12.05
N TRP A 178 -4.91 4.07 -12.63
CA TRP A 178 -3.50 4.40 -12.65
C TRP A 178 -3.29 5.66 -13.51
N TRP A 179 -2.22 6.40 -13.23
CA TRP A 179 -1.93 7.64 -13.94
C TRP A 179 -0.89 7.45 -15.04
N ARG A 180 0.23 6.79 -14.71
CA ARG A 180 1.32 6.48 -15.63
C ARG A 180 2.00 5.16 -15.28
N VAL A 181 2.66 4.57 -16.26
CA VAL A 181 3.58 3.43 -16.13
C VAL A 181 4.91 3.82 -16.76
N ALA A 182 6.00 3.43 -16.13
CA ALA A 182 7.35 3.63 -16.64
C ALA A 182 8.11 2.30 -16.59
N VAL A 183 8.96 2.08 -17.57
CA VAL A 183 9.99 1.04 -17.50
C VAL A 183 11.23 1.65 -16.87
N MET A 184 11.76 1.00 -15.84
CA MET A 184 13.02 1.41 -15.25
C MET A 184 14.16 1.09 -16.22
N PRO A 185 14.96 2.08 -16.66
CA PRO A 185 16.07 1.83 -17.55
C PRO A 185 17.15 1.00 -16.84
N SER A 186 17.85 0.14 -17.59
CA SER A 186 19.06 -0.52 -17.10
C SER A 186 20.20 0.50 -16.95
N GLU A 187 21.24 0.17 -16.18
CA GLU A 187 22.44 1.03 -16.07
C GLU A 187 23.04 1.33 -17.45
N GLU A 188 23.11 0.33 -18.33
CA GLU A 188 23.58 0.49 -19.72
C GLU A 188 22.67 1.43 -20.53
N ALA A 189 21.34 1.34 -20.36
CA ALA A 189 20.40 2.23 -21.04
C ALA A 189 20.54 3.68 -20.56
N ILE A 190 20.85 3.89 -19.27
CA ILE A 190 21.14 5.23 -18.72
C ILE A 190 22.42 5.81 -19.36
N GLU A 191 23.48 5.01 -19.47
CA GLU A 191 24.76 5.44 -20.05
C GLU A 191 24.66 5.73 -21.55
N THR A 192 23.93 4.90 -22.29
CA THR A 192 23.76 5.02 -23.74
C THR A 192 22.66 6.01 -24.15
N GLY A 193 21.78 6.39 -23.22
CA GLY A 193 20.58 7.18 -23.50
C GLY A 193 19.50 6.40 -24.26
N GLU A 194 19.55 5.07 -24.23
CA GLU A 194 18.54 4.22 -24.86
C GLU A 194 17.18 4.40 -24.18
N ILE A 195 16.14 4.59 -24.99
CA ILE A 195 14.76 4.69 -24.51
C ILE A 195 14.09 3.35 -24.72
N VAL A 196 13.74 2.67 -23.63
CA VAL A 196 12.99 1.41 -23.66
C VAL A 196 11.54 1.69 -23.27
N THR A 197 10.60 1.49 -24.19
CA THR A 197 9.18 1.62 -23.88
C THR A 197 8.66 0.39 -23.15
N LEU A 198 7.46 0.49 -22.55
CA LEU A 198 6.78 -0.68 -21.97
C LEU A 198 6.63 -1.80 -22.99
N ARG A 199 6.25 -1.47 -24.23
CA ARG A 199 6.08 -2.47 -25.28
C ARG A 199 7.41 -3.18 -25.59
N ASP A 200 8.50 -2.42 -25.73
CA ASP A 200 9.82 -2.98 -26.01
C ASP A 200 10.25 -3.93 -24.89
N ALA A 201 10.04 -3.56 -23.62
CA ALA A 201 10.37 -4.41 -22.49
C ALA A 201 9.60 -5.74 -22.50
N LEU A 202 8.31 -5.74 -22.85
CA LEU A 202 7.51 -6.96 -22.97
C LEU A 202 7.96 -7.84 -24.14
N GLU A 203 8.33 -7.23 -25.27
CA GLU A 203 8.86 -7.96 -26.42
C GLU A 203 10.24 -8.56 -26.12
N GLN A 204 11.13 -7.80 -25.50
CA GLN A 204 12.44 -8.31 -25.05
C GLN A 204 12.30 -9.50 -24.10
N TYR A 205 11.34 -9.44 -23.16
CA TYR A 205 11.05 -10.54 -22.27
C TYR A 205 10.61 -11.80 -23.02
N THR A 206 9.63 -11.68 -23.93
CA THR A 206 9.08 -12.82 -24.66
C THR A 206 10.09 -13.42 -25.64
N LEU A 207 10.90 -12.59 -26.30
CA LEU A 207 11.96 -13.01 -27.23
C LEU A 207 13.21 -13.56 -26.54
N SER A 208 13.40 -13.27 -25.24
CA SER A 208 14.57 -13.74 -24.51
C SER A 208 14.68 -15.27 -24.53
N ASN A 209 15.87 -15.80 -24.76
CA ASN A 209 16.17 -17.23 -24.66
C ASN A 209 16.68 -17.66 -23.26
N LYS A 210 16.64 -16.74 -22.28
CA LYS A 210 17.04 -17.03 -20.90
C LYS A 210 16.14 -18.12 -20.30
N LYS A 211 16.74 -19.04 -19.56
CA LYS A 211 16.04 -20.14 -18.87
C LYS A 211 15.16 -19.65 -17.72
N VAL A 212 15.54 -18.53 -17.11
CA VAL A 212 14.79 -17.87 -16.04
C VAL A 212 14.58 -16.43 -16.50
N LYS A 213 13.31 -16.02 -16.50
CA LYS A 213 12.89 -14.67 -16.86
C LYS A 213 12.00 -14.15 -15.75
N GLU A 214 12.17 -12.88 -15.40
CA GLU A 214 11.36 -12.21 -14.38
C GLU A 214 11.03 -10.79 -14.88
N ILE A 215 9.77 -10.40 -14.72
CA ILE A 215 9.36 -8.99 -14.75
C ILE A 215 8.71 -8.69 -13.41
N ILE A 216 9.16 -7.61 -12.77
CA ILE A 216 8.60 -7.11 -11.54
C ILE A 216 7.84 -5.83 -11.88
N MET A 217 6.56 -5.79 -11.49
CA MET A 217 5.75 -4.56 -11.54
C MET A 217 5.48 -4.10 -10.12
N GLU A 218 5.87 -2.87 -9.82
CA GLU A 218 5.58 -2.23 -8.53
C GLU A 218 4.57 -1.10 -8.72
N LYS A 219 3.52 -1.10 -7.91
CA LYS A 219 2.54 -0.01 -7.88
C LYS A 219 2.92 0.99 -6.82
N GLN A 220 2.99 2.26 -7.22
CA GLN A 220 3.22 3.37 -6.30
C GLN A 220 2.01 4.28 -6.25
N ILE A 221 1.72 4.77 -5.05
CA ILE A 221 0.64 5.71 -4.81
C ILE A 221 1.26 7.09 -4.73
N TYR A 222 0.99 7.90 -5.75
CA TYR A 222 1.50 9.26 -5.85
C TYR A 222 0.51 10.27 -5.26
N GLY A 223 1.03 11.38 -4.73
CA GLY A 223 0.22 12.47 -4.19
C GLY A 223 -0.16 12.34 -2.72
N TRP A 224 0.36 11.33 -2.01
CA TRP A 224 0.23 11.25 -0.55
C TRP A 224 1.38 11.99 0.13
N HIS A 225 1.05 13.03 0.88
CA HIS A 225 2.02 13.73 1.70
C HIS A 225 2.31 12.91 2.97
N LEU A 226 3.20 11.92 2.85
CA LEU A 226 3.48 10.94 3.92
C LEU A 226 3.81 11.62 5.26
N VAL A 227 4.55 12.73 5.24
CA VAL A 227 4.88 13.51 6.45
C VAL A 227 3.61 14.07 7.13
N GLU A 228 2.65 14.54 6.35
CA GLU A 228 1.40 15.07 6.91
C GLU A 228 0.53 13.95 7.45
N LEU A 229 0.44 12.84 6.71
CA LEU A 229 -0.25 11.64 7.15
C LEU A 229 0.34 11.09 8.45
N GLN A 230 1.66 10.98 8.54
CA GLN A 230 2.37 10.58 9.76
C GLN A 230 2.04 11.52 10.93
N SER A 231 2.08 12.84 10.69
CA SER A 231 1.73 13.85 11.71
C SER A 231 0.28 13.69 12.20
N GLN A 232 -0.68 13.48 11.29
CA GLN A 232 -2.08 13.27 11.64
C GLN A 232 -2.28 11.96 12.41
N LEU A 233 -1.63 10.87 12.00
CA LEU A 233 -1.66 9.59 12.72
C LEU A 233 -1.08 9.72 14.13
N ILE A 234 0.05 10.41 14.28
CA ILE A 234 0.65 10.68 15.60
C ILE A 234 -0.35 11.47 16.47
N ARG A 235 -1.00 12.50 15.93
CA ARG A 235 -2.00 13.29 16.68
C ARG A 235 -3.19 12.43 17.12
N ILE A 236 -3.68 11.54 16.26
CA ILE A 236 -4.77 10.62 16.58
C ILE A 236 -4.34 9.63 17.68
N VAL A 237 -3.14 9.06 17.61
CA VAL A 237 -2.64 8.17 18.66
C VAL A 237 -2.42 8.93 19.98
N ARG A 238 -1.98 10.18 19.94
CA ARG A 238 -1.82 11.02 21.14
C ARG A 238 -3.16 11.38 21.78
N SER A 239 -4.23 11.57 21.00
CA SER A 239 -5.54 11.92 21.53
C SER A 239 -6.19 10.78 22.33
N THR A 240 -5.74 9.53 22.13
CA THR A 240 -6.16 8.39 22.98
C THR A 240 -5.47 8.36 24.35
N GLY A 241 -4.57 9.31 24.62
CA GLY A 241 -3.80 9.36 25.87
C GLY A 241 -2.54 8.49 25.87
N TYR A 242 -2.09 7.98 24.71
CA TYR A 242 -0.87 7.16 24.63
C TYR A 242 0.39 7.99 24.92
N PRO A 243 1.14 7.71 26.00
CA PRO A 243 2.23 8.58 26.45
C PRO A 243 3.59 8.24 25.82
N ASN A 244 3.77 7.02 25.32
CA ASN A 244 5.08 6.52 24.90
C ASN A 244 5.55 7.12 23.56
N PRO A 245 6.84 6.97 23.19
CA PRO A 245 7.32 7.30 21.85
C PRO A 245 6.51 6.57 20.77
N ILE A 246 6.24 7.27 19.67
CA ILE A 246 5.53 6.73 18.50
C ILE A 246 6.53 6.72 17.35
N SER A 247 6.73 5.56 16.74
CA SER A 247 7.43 5.41 15.47
C SER A 247 6.37 5.14 14.40
N VAL A 248 6.47 5.83 13.27
CA VAL A 248 5.58 5.66 12.11
C VAL A 248 6.40 5.25 10.90
#